data_AF-A0A363U1Y3-F1
#
_entry.id   AF-A0A363U1Y3-F1
#
_cell.length_a   1.000
_cell.length_b   1.000
_cell.length_c   1.000
_cell.angle_alpha   90.00
_cell.angle_beta   90.00
_cell.angle_gamma   90.00
#
_symmetry.space_group_name_H-M   'P 1'
#
loop_
_entity.id
_entity.type
_entity.pdbx_description
1 polymer ?
#
loop_
_entity_poly.entity_id
_entity_poly.type
_entity_poly.pdbx_seq_one_letter_code
_entity_poly.pdbx_strand_id
1 'polypeptide(L)'
;MSQNGACMMEMKMKSLAILPALKSLRILLILAGLLATWHYRVPLARAIRAMSDWQAIATYIQGYGAIGPMVLFLLVLAQVFVAFIPGHALVVASGYIYGAKTTILVVAASAILGSEIAFWSARKYGRPLIYRLASPAVVERWDQLAGNRGPTFYFFTFVLPFLPSDVMCYVAGLGKIPSRRFFAANVAGRSLSTIAMTLIGVFKLRPPIGFWLLFAGTLAVLYVAWGFYNHAFDVFRSKRNLAAACEKMIMKTYKALFGLRHRIYGLENLPPGPKILTANHPNASDGIQLPLAFMEQVTIIAQESLFRLPFIGWILTHAGHIPVRSEQRGAAFEQACRVITEGRSILIFPEGKLNPDNKEFKAGSGAVRMSLATGAPIVPIGIYVAKRDTVTLRDPLKRFQCGRWQFRGQFIGRVGKAWWLTKEINQATKPVEVPQLTRRLMDRIDHLVRQTAQEEAK
;
A
#
# COMPACT_ATOMS: atom_id res chain seq x y z
N MET A 1 -36.57 23.42 -20.26
CA MET A 1 -35.99 22.09 -20.54
C MET A 1 -34.50 22.28 -20.68
N SER A 2 -33.76 22.02 -19.60
CA SER A 2 -32.46 22.64 -19.33
C SER A 2 -31.26 21.80 -19.82
N GLN A 3 -30.16 22.51 -20.05
CA GLN A 3 -28.82 22.08 -20.48
C GLN A 3 -28.24 20.80 -19.82
N ASN A 4 -28.87 20.27 -18.78
CA ASN A 4 -28.45 19.05 -18.08
C ASN A 4 -28.69 17.76 -18.89
N GLY A 5 -29.65 17.76 -19.81
CA GLY A 5 -29.91 16.61 -20.70
C GLY A 5 -28.80 16.40 -21.74
N ALA A 6 -28.26 17.50 -22.28
CA ALA A 6 -27.19 17.47 -23.28
C ALA A 6 -25.85 17.01 -22.67
N CYS A 7 -25.52 17.46 -21.45
CA CYS A 7 -24.29 17.08 -20.76
C CYS A 7 -24.24 15.57 -20.40
N MET A 8 -25.37 14.97 -20.01
CA MET A 8 -25.44 13.53 -19.73
C MET A 8 -25.33 12.67 -21.00
N MET A 9 -25.85 13.15 -22.12
CA MET A 9 -25.77 12.45 -23.41
C MET A 9 -24.36 12.56 -24.01
N GLU A 10 -23.68 13.70 -23.82
CA GLU A 10 -22.27 13.89 -24.21
C GLU A 10 -21.30 13.03 -23.37
N MET A 11 -21.57 12.85 -22.07
CA MET A 11 -20.80 11.94 -21.20
C MET A 11 -21.01 10.46 -21.54
N LYS A 12 -22.25 10.05 -21.87
CA LYS A 12 -22.53 8.68 -22.32
C LYS A 12 -21.92 8.36 -23.68
N MET A 13 -21.88 9.33 -24.61
CA MET A 13 -21.19 9.15 -25.89
C MET A 13 -19.67 9.10 -25.73
N LYS A 14 -19.07 9.90 -24.83
CA LYS A 14 -17.65 9.81 -24.50
C LYS A 14 -17.29 8.45 -23.87
N SER A 15 -18.13 7.85 -23.02
CA SER A 15 -17.85 6.53 -22.44
C SER A 15 -17.99 5.35 -23.43
N LEU A 16 -18.85 5.45 -24.45
CA LEU A 16 -18.94 4.44 -25.52
C LEU A 16 -17.79 4.56 -26.54
N ALA A 17 -17.25 5.77 -26.77
CA ALA A 17 -16.11 5.99 -27.67
C ALA A 17 -14.75 5.55 -27.08
N ILE A 18 -14.62 5.47 -25.75
CA ILE A 18 -13.37 5.10 -25.07
C ILE A 18 -13.01 3.61 -25.24
N LEU A 19 -14.00 2.72 -25.40
CA LEU A 19 -13.79 1.27 -25.58
C LEU A 19 -13.12 0.90 -26.92
N PRO A 20 -13.58 1.40 -28.09
CA PRO A 20 -12.86 1.19 -29.35
C PRO A 20 -11.56 2.00 -29.40
N ALA A 21 -11.50 3.24 -28.86
CA ALA A 21 -10.26 4.02 -28.83
C ALA A 21 -9.13 3.37 -28.02
N LEU A 22 -9.44 2.69 -26.89
CA LEU A 22 -8.48 1.88 -26.13
C LEU A 22 -8.02 0.63 -26.87
N LYS A 23 -8.89 0.00 -27.69
CA LYS A 23 -8.51 -1.12 -28.56
C LYS A 23 -7.60 -0.64 -29.70
N SER A 24 -7.96 0.47 -30.36
CA SER A 24 -7.18 1.08 -31.43
C SER A 24 -5.82 1.57 -30.94
N LEU A 25 -5.75 2.16 -29.74
CA LEU A 25 -4.50 2.59 -29.11
C LEU A 25 -3.60 1.41 -28.72
N ARG A 26 -4.18 0.30 -28.23
CA ARG A 26 -3.42 -0.94 -27.95
C ARG A 26 -2.88 -1.57 -29.22
N ILE A 27 -3.65 -1.60 -30.30
CA ILE A 27 -3.20 -2.09 -31.60
C ILE A 27 -2.09 -1.19 -32.15
N LEU A 28 -2.24 0.15 -32.06
CA LEU A 28 -1.21 1.10 -32.47
C LEU A 28 0.07 0.95 -31.66
N LEU A 29 -0.03 0.67 -30.35
CA LEU A 29 1.13 0.48 -29.48
C LEU A 29 1.83 -0.87 -29.70
N ILE A 30 1.08 -1.94 -30.01
CA ILE A 30 1.66 -3.23 -30.42
C ILE A 30 2.36 -3.08 -31.77
N LEU A 31 1.72 -2.40 -32.74
CA LEU A 31 2.34 -2.08 -34.02
C LEU A 31 3.57 -1.18 -33.86
N ALA A 32 3.51 -0.17 -32.97
CA ALA A 32 4.65 0.68 -32.65
C ALA A 32 5.77 -0.11 -31.94
N GLY A 33 5.45 -1.09 -31.10
CA GLY A 33 6.42 -2.00 -30.49
C GLY A 33 7.07 -2.95 -31.49
N LEU A 34 6.31 -3.45 -32.46
CA LEU A 34 6.82 -4.26 -33.59
C LEU A 34 7.66 -3.41 -34.54
N LEU A 35 7.24 -2.18 -34.83
CA LEU A 35 8.01 -1.20 -35.62
C LEU A 35 9.26 -0.74 -34.88
N ALA A 36 9.20 -0.53 -33.58
CA ALA A 36 10.36 -0.19 -32.76
C ALA A 36 11.35 -1.36 -32.71
N THR A 37 10.89 -2.59 -32.49
CA THR A 37 11.78 -3.77 -32.57
C THR A 37 12.38 -3.98 -33.96
N TRP A 38 11.63 -3.70 -35.03
CA TRP A 38 12.15 -3.71 -36.41
C TRP A 38 13.14 -2.57 -36.69
N HIS A 39 12.88 -1.36 -36.21
CA HIS A 39 13.71 -0.17 -36.43
C HIS A 39 15.00 -0.22 -35.60
N TYR A 40 14.88 -0.63 -34.33
CA TYR A 40 16.02 -0.79 -33.42
C TYR A 40 16.77 -2.11 -33.59
N ARG A 41 16.36 -3.03 -34.48
CA ARG A 41 17.09 -4.30 -34.73
C ARG A 41 18.55 -4.09 -35.11
N VAL A 42 18.84 -3.04 -35.88
CA VAL A 42 20.20 -2.74 -36.35
C VAL A 42 21.04 -2.08 -35.25
N PRO A 43 20.56 -1.06 -34.52
CA PRO A 43 21.20 -0.57 -33.29
C PRO A 43 21.39 -1.65 -32.21
N LEU A 44 20.40 -2.51 -31.99
CA LEU A 44 20.46 -3.63 -31.04
C LEU A 44 21.51 -4.65 -31.46
N ALA A 45 21.54 -5.03 -32.74
CA ALA A 45 22.58 -5.88 -33.29
C ALA A 45 23.98 -5.22 -33.26
N ARG A 46 24.05 -3.88 -33.19
CA ARG A 46 25.29 -3.11 -33.06
C ARG A 46 25.74 -3.02 -31.59
N ALA A 47 24.80 -2.88 -30.65
CA ALA A 47 25.06 -2.96 -29.21
C ALA A 47 25.47 -4.38 -28.77
N ILE A 48 24.83 -5.41 -29.33
CA ILE A 48 25.23 -6.82 -29.17
C ILE A 48 26.61 -7.06 -29.80
N ARG A 49 26.91 -6.44 -30.94
CA ARG A 49 28.25 -6.48 -31.54
C ARG A 49 29.30 -5.70 -30.76
N ALA A 50 28.89 -4.72 -29.94
CA ALA A 50 29.75 -3.99 -29.00
C ALA A 50 29.97 -4.75 -27.67
N MET A 51 29.23 -5.83 -27.42
CA MET A 51 29.57 -6.88 -26.44
C MET A 51 30.67 -7.82 -26.99
N SER A 52 31.61 -7.25 -27.74
CA SER A 52 32.48 -7.88 -28.73
C SER A 52 33.39 -8.99 -28.22
N ASP A 53 33.38 -9.27 -26.91
CA ASP A 53 34.27 -10.24 -26.29
C ASP A 53 33.55 -11.39 -25.58
N TRP A 54 32.27 -11.64 -25.89
CA TRP A 54 31.57 -12.83 -25.39
C TRP A 54 32.31 -14.14 -25.74
N GLN A 55 33.05 -14.14 -26.85
CA GLN A 55 33.92 -15.25 -27.25
C GLN A 55 35.15 -15.37 -26.36
N ALA A 56 35.86 -14.28 -26.03
CA ALA A 56 36.97 -14.38 -25.08
C ALA A 56 36.48 -14.69 -23.66
N ILE A 57 35.32 -14.18 -23.24
CA ILE A 57 34.67 -14.60 -22.00
C ILE A 57 34.38 -16.11 -22.05
N ALA A 58 33.93 -16.62 -23.19
CA ALA A 58 33.70 -18.04 -23.36
C ALA A 58 34.99 -18.87 -23.29
N THR A 59 36.04 -18.45 -24.00
CA THR A 59 37.36 -19.10 -23.98
C THR A 59 37.98 -19.05 -22.58
N TYR A 60 37.85 -17.94 -21.86
CA TYR A 60 38.32 -17.77 -20.49
C TYR A 60 37.63 -18.76 -19.55
N ILE A 61 36.30 -18.86 -19.58
CA ILE A 61 35.54 -19.75 -18.72
C ILE A 61 35.77 -21.23 -19.09
N GLN A 62 35.87 -21.55 -20.38
CA GLN A 62 36.22 -22.89 -20.86
C GLN A 62 37.62 -23.33 -20.42
N GLY A 63 38.57 -22.40 -20.30
CA GLY A 63 39.95 -22.67 -19.84
C GLY A 63 40.02 -23.28 -18.45
N TYR A 64 38.98 -23.13 -17.63
CA TYR A 64 38.86 -23.75 -16.30
C TYR A 64 38.32 -25.19 -16.32
N GLY A 65 37.97 -25.75 -17.49
CA GLY A 65 37.53 -27.13 -17.62
C GLY A 65 36.32 -27.48 -16.73
N ALA A 66 36.44 -28.54 -15.93
CA ALA A 66 35.34 -29.08 -15.12
C ALA A 66 34.83 -28.12 -14.02
N ILE A 67 35.68 -27.21 -13.52
CA ILE A 67 35.28 -26.22 -12.50
C ILE A 67 34.66 -24.95 -13.10
N GLY A 68 34.61 -24.83 -14.43
CA GLY A 68 34.11 -23.64 -15.12
C GLY A 68 32.69 -23.19 -14.72
N PRO A 69 31.70 -24.09 -14.48
CA PRO A 69 30.39 -23.69 -13.94
C PRO A 69 30.46 -23.03 -12.56
N MET A 70 31.42 -23.42 -11.71
CA MET A 70 31.63 -22.77 -10.41
C MET A 70 32.26 -21.39 -10.57
N VAL A 71 33.21 -21.24 -11.50
CA VAL A 71 33.77 -19.93 -11.85
C VAL A 71 32.68 -19.01 -12.40
N LEU A 72 31.82 -19.52 -13.27
CA LEU A 72 30.65 -18.79 -13.78
C LEU A 72 29.73 -18.34 -12.64
N PHE A 73 29.40 -19.22 -11.70
CA PHE A 73 28.59 -18.88 -10.54
C PHE A 73 29.17 -17.69 -9.77
N LEU A 74 30.49 -17.71 -9.50
CA LEU A 74 31.18 -16.66 -8.76
C LEU A 74 31.23 -15.35 -9.55
N LEU A 75 31.48 -15.40 -10.86
CA LEU A 75 31.49 -14.22 -11.72
C LEU A 75 30.11 -13.55 -11.80
N VAL A 76 29.05 -14.34 -11.97
CA VAL A 76 27.66 -13.82 -11.98
C VAL A 76 27.26 -13.27 -10.62
N LEU A 77 27.70 -13.90 -9.53
CA LEU A 77 27.47 -13.38 -8.19
C LEU A 77 28.18 -12.03 -7.99
N ALA A 78 29.44 -11.93 -8.42
CA ALA A 78 30.27 -10.74 -8.29
C ALA A 78 29.75 -9.57 -9.15
N GLN A 79 29.22 -9.84 -10.34
CA GLN A 79 28.72 -8.80 -11.25
C GLN A 79 27.64 -7.91 -10.62
N VAL A 80 26.84 -8.46 -9.68
CA VAL A 80 25.79 -7.72 -8.99
C VAL A 80 26.37 -6.55 -8.19
N PHE A 81 27.62 -6.68 -7.74
CA PHE A 81 28.35 -5.69 -6.95
C PHE A 81 29.35 -4.88 -7.79
N VAL A 82 29.76 -5.41 -8.94
CA VAL A 82 30.80 -4.82 -9.79
C VAL A 82 30.22 -4.43 -11.14
N ALA A 83 29.82 -3.16 -11.27
CA ALA A 83 29.13 -2.64 -12.45
C ALA A 83 29.92 -2.73 -13.77
N PHE A 84 31.23 -2.99 -13.73
CA PHE A 84 32.07 -3.12 -14.93
C PHE A 84 32.02 -4.54 -15.55
N ILE A 85 31.45 -5.53 -14.85
CA ILE A 85 31.31 -6.89 -15.40
C ILE A 85 30.07 -6.92 -16.33
N PRO A 86 30.23 -7.19 -17.64
CA PRO A 86 29.13 -7.16 -18.59
C PRO A 86 28.22 -8.39 -18.44
N GLY A 87 27.31 -8.36 -17.48
CA GLY A 87 26.59 -9.56 -17.06
C GLY A 87 25.74 -10.22 -18.14
N HIS A 88 25.12 -9.45 -19.03
CA HIS A 88 24.40 -10.01 -20.17
C HIS A 88 25.32 -10.76 -21.15
N ALA A 89 26.53 -10.25 -21.40
CA ALA A 89 27.51 -10.93 -22.25
C ALA A 89 27.99 -12.24 -21.60
N LEU A 90 28.18 -12.24 -20.28
CA LEU A 90 28.55 -13.42 -19.49
C LEU A 90 27.49 -14.54 -19.60
N VAL A 91 26.20 -14.20 -19.50
CA VAL A 91 25.10 -15.17 -19.64
C VAL A 91 25.01 -15.72 -21.08
N VAL A 92 25.15 -14.87 -22.08
CA VAL A 92 25.14 -15.29 -23.50
C VAL A 92 26.32 -16.20 -23.82
N ALA A 93 27.54 -15.84 -23.38
CA ALA A 93 28.74 -16.66 -23.52
C ALA A 93 28.55 -18.04 -22.86
N SER A 94 27.97 -18.06 -21.66
CA SER A 94 27.71 -19.30 -20.93
C SER A 94 26.69 -20.19 -21.64
N GLY A 95 25.63 -19.59 -22.19
CA GLY A 95 24.63 -20.30 -22.98
C GLY A 95 25.23 -20.98 -24.22
N TYR A 96 26.23 -20.34 -24.83
CA TYR A 96 27.00 -20.91 -25.94
C TYR A 96 27.87 -22.11 -25.52
N ILE A 97 28.55 -22.03 -24.36
CA ILE A 97 29.50 -23.04 -23.89
C ILE A 97 28.80 -24.26 -23.25
N TYR A 98 27.90 -24.00 -22.32
CA TYR A 98 27.33 -25.01 -21.42
C TYR A 98 25.90 -25.43 -21.80
N GLY A 99 25.32 -24.79 -22.82
CA GLY A 99 23.95 -25.01 -23.23
C GLY A 99 22.92 -24.47 -22.23
N ALA A 100 21.64 -24.73 -22.53
CA ALA A 100 20.52 -24.13 -21.81
C ALA A 100 20.44 -24.56 -20.34
N LYS A 101 20.46 -25.88 -20.08
CA LYS A 101 20.19 -26.45 -18.75
C LYS A 101 21.17 -25.94 -17.70
N THR A 102 22.48 -26.11 -17.95
CA THR A 102 23.53 -25.73 -16.99
C THR A 102 23.58 -24.22 -16.79
N THR A 103 23.49 -23.45 -17.88
CA THR A 103 23.52 -21.98 -17.79
C THR A 103 22.33 -21.45 -17.00
N ILE A 104 21.10 -21.91 -17.30
CA ILE A 104 19.91 -21.43 -16.59
C ILE A 104 20.01 -21.73 -15.09
N LEU A 105 20.40 -22.95 -14.71
CA LEU A 105 20.50 -23.32 -13.29
C LEU A 105 21.56 -22.50 -12.54
N VAL A 106 22.77 -22.41 -13.11
CA VAL A 106 23.91 -21.74 -12.47
C VAL A 106 23.70 -20.24 -12.41
N VAL A 107 23.31 -19.63 -13.54
CA VAL A 107 23.11 -18.17 -13.64
C VAL A 107 21.89 -17.74 -12.81
N ALA A 108 20.76 -18.47 -12.87
CA ALA A 108 19.60 -18.08 -12.07
C ALA A 108 19.91 -18.17 -10.57
N ALA A 109 20.56 -19.24 -10.11
CA ALA A 109 20.92 -19.40 -8.69
C ALA A 109 21.86 -18.28 -8.20
N SER A 110 22.95 -18.03 -8.93
CA SER A 110 23.92 -16.97 -8.57
C SER A 110 23.31 -15.57 -8.67
N ALA A 111 22.55 -15.27 -9.72
CA ALA A 111 21.92 -13.98 -9.91
C ALA A 111 20.84 -13.72 -8.85
N ILE A 112 20.02 -14.71 -8.49
CA ILE A 112 19.01 -14.58 -7.43
C ILE A 112 19.70 -14.37 -6.08
N LEU A 113 20.74 -15.15 -5.76
CA LEU A 113 21.49 -15.02 -4.52
C LEU A 113 22.16 -13.64 -4.40
N GLY A 114 22.84 -13.19 -5.46
CA GLY A 114 23.47 -11.87 -5.50
C GLY A 114 22.47 -10.75 -5.28
N SER A 115 21.29 -10.82 -5.93
CA SER A 115 20.19 -9.87 -5.70
C SER A 115 19.72 -9.81 -4.26
N GLU A 116 19.60 -10.96 -3.58
CA GLU A 116 19.15 -10.99 -2.19
C GLU A 116 20.20 -10.39 -1.27
N ILE A 117 21.48 -10.68 -1.50
CA ILE A 117 22.58 -10.06 -0.74
C ILE A 117 22.62 -8.55 -0.97
N ALA A 118 22.47 -8.09 -2.22
CA ALA A 118 22.38 -6.68 -2.57
C ALA A 118 21.18 -5.98 -1.91
N PHE A 119 20.01 -6.62 -1.93
CA PHE A 119 18.80 -6.12 -1.27
C PHE A 119 18.98 -5.98 0.25
N TRP A 120 19.49 -7.01 0.91
CA TRP A 120 19.67 -7.00 2.36
C TRP A 120 20.80 -6.08 2.81
N SER A 121 21.89 -5.97 2.04
CA SER A 121 22.96 -5.01 2.32
C SER A 121 22.47 -3.58 2.20
N ALA A 122 21.71 -3.24 1.15
CA ALA A 122 21.05 -1.95 1.01
C ALA A 122 20.11 -1.65 2.18
N ARG A 123 19.31 -2.64 2.60
CA ARG A 123 18.39 -2.49 3.74
C ARG A 123 19.10 -2.28 5.07
N LYS A 124 20.24 -2.93 5.29
CA LYS A 124 20.99 -2.88 6.54
C LYS A 124 21.88 -1.64 6.65
N TYR A 125 22.58 -1.29 5.58
CA TYR A 125 23.62 -0.25 5.59
C TYR A 125 23.19 1.06 4.89
N GLY A 126 22.08 1.04 4.17
CA GLY A 126 21.51 2.22 3.53
C GLY A 126 22.36 2.79 2.38
N ARG A 127 22.07 4.05 2.05
CA ARG A 127 22.66 4.79 0.92
C ARG A 127 24.20 4.92 0.94
N PRO A 128 24.89 5.09 2.10
CA PRO A 128 26.34 5.25 2.13
C PRO A 128 27.12 4.07 1.53
N LEU A 129 26.65 2.83 1.73
CA LEU A 129 27.27 1.65 1.12
C LEU A 129 26.97 1.60 -0.39
N ILE A 130 25.72 1.84 -0.77
CA ILE A 130 25.25 1.71 -2.15
C ILE A 130 25.97 2.71 -3.07
N TYR A 131 26.21 3.94 -2.61
CA TYR A 131 26.93 4.96 -3.38
C TYR A 131 28.40 4.61 -3.66
N ARG A 132 28.97 3.63 -2.96
CA ARG A 132 30.29 3.07 -3.28
C ARG A 132 30.24 1.97 -4.35
N LEU A 133 29.09 1.31 -4.49
CA LEU A 133 28.87 0.17 -5.38
C LEU A 133 28.20 0.57 -6.71
N ALA A 134 27.44 1.65 -6.70
CA ALA A 134 26.70 2.14 -7.86
C ALA A 134 26.69 3.67 -7.92
N SER A 135 26.53 4.22 -9.12
CA SER A 135 26.49 5.67 -9.35
C SER A 135 25.33 6.32 -8.57
N PRO A 136 25.60 7.32 -7.70
CA PRO A 136 24.56 7.99 -6.92
C PRO A 136 23.44 8.58 -7.77
N ALA A 137 23.76 9.15 -8.93
CA ALA A 137 22.78 9.73 -9.85
C ALA A 137 21.82 8.68 -10.42
N VAL A 138 22.33 7.48 -10.72
CA VAL A 138 21.51 6.37 -11.24
C VAL A 138 20.62 5.81 -10.13
N VAL A 139 21.17 5.60 -8.94
CA VAL A 139 20.43 5.11 -7.78
C VAL A 139 19.28 6.06 -7.43
N GLU A 140 19.54 7.36 -7.35
CA GLU A 140 18.53 8.36 -6.99
C GLU A 140 17.41 8.47 -8.03
N ARG A 141 17.77 8.46 -9.32
CA ARG A 141 16.78 8.46 -10.43
C ARG A 141 15.83 7.27 -10.31
N TRP A 142 16.38 6.07 -10.08
CA TRP A 142 15.58 4.85 -9.99
C TRP A 142 14.82 4.74 -8.68
N ASP A 143 15.35 5.26 -7.57
CA ASP A 143 14.63 5.32 -6.30
C ASP A 143 13.42 6.26 -6.38
N GLN A 144 13.57 7.43 -7.00
CA GLN A 144 12.45 8.35 -7.26
C GLN A 144 11.38 7.72 -8.18
N LEU A 145 11.81 7.03 -9.24
CA LEU A 145 10.89 6.30 -10.14
C LEU A 145 10.23 5.11 -9.46
N ALA A 146 10.92 4.43 -8.55
CA ALA A 146 10.39 3.33 -7.77
C ALA A 146 9.36 3.82 -6.75
N GLY A 147 9.68 4.86 -5.98
CA GLY A 147 8.81 5.45 -4.97
C GLY A 147 8.11 4.41 -4.08
N ASN A 148 6.77 4.40 -4.07
CA ASN A 148 5.94 3.42 -3.36
C ASN A 148 5.42 2.28 -4.28
N ARG A 149 6.07 2.01 -5.41
CA ARG A 149 5.64 0.94 -6.31
C ARG A 149 5.88 -0.43 -5.69
N GLY A 150 4.95 -1.35 -5.99
CA GLY A 150 4.95 -2.70 -5.44
C GLY A 150 5.92 -3.68 -6.12
N PRO A 151 5.94 -4.95 -5.70
CA PRO A 151 6.80 -6.00 -6.26
C PRO A 151 6.71 -6.15 -7.77
N THR A 152 5.54 -5.86 -8.35
CA THR A 152 5.31 -5.96 -9.79
C THR A 152 6.21 -5.02 -10.60
N PHE A 153 6.53 -3.84 -10.07
CA PHE A 153 7.47 -2.93 -10.71
C PHE A 153 8.86 -3.56 -10.83
N TYR A 154 9.37 -4.11 -9.73
CA TYR A 154 10.67 -4.79 -9.69
C TYR A 154 10.69 -6.04 -10.58
N PHE A 155 9.61 -6.84 -10.58
CA PHE A 155 9.47 -7.98 -11.49
C PHE A 155 9.71 -7.58 -12.95
N PHE A 156 9.04 -6.54 -13.46
CA PHE A 156 9.26 -6.07 -14.83
C PHE A 156 10.66 -5.53 -15.07
N THR A 157 11.28 -4.89 -14.06
CA THR A 157 12.68 -4.46 -14.19
C THR A 157 13.67 -5.61 -14.32
N PHE A 158 13.35 -6.78 -13.77
CA PHE A 158 14.19 -7.97 -13.90
C PHE A 158 13.94 -8.74 -15.19
N VAL A 159 12.72 -8.69 -15.74
CA VAL A 159 12.38 -9.35 -17.01
C VAL A 159 13.03 -8.63 -18.22
N LEU A 160 13.12 -7.29 -18.17
CA LEU A 160 13.60 -6.50 -19.31
C LEU A 160 15.13 -6.35 -19.28
N PRO A 161 15.86 -6.81 -20.32
CA PRO A 161 17.32 -6.90 -20.31
C PRO A 161 18.06 -5.54 -20.43
N PHE A 162 17.34 -4.43 -20.64
CA PHE A 162 17.94 -3.10 -20.77
C PHE A 162 17.84 -2.27 -19.49
N LEU A 163 17.11 -2.78 -18.49
CA LEU A 163 16.96 -2.10 -17.22
C LEU A 163 18.08 -2.53 -16.27
N PRO A 164 18.59 -1.62 -15.43
CA PRO A 164 19.74 -1.90 -14.57
C PRO A 164 19.32 -2.79 -13.39
N SER A 165 19.12 -4.07 -13.67
CA SER A 165 18.56 -5.05 -12.74
C SER A 165 19.33 -5.15 -11.41
N ASP A 166 20.64 -4.97 -11.42
CA ASP A 166 21.45 -4.98 -10.20
C ASP A 166 21.23 -3.73 -9.34
N VAL A 167 21.11 -2.55 -9.97
CA VAL A 167 20.77 -1.30 -9.27
C VAL A 167 19.39 -1.38 -8.63
N MET A 168 18.44 -2.03 -9.30
CA MET A 168 17.08 -2.22 -8.79
C MET A 168 17.03 -3.04 -7.50
N CYS A 169 17.99 -3.93 -7.26
CA CYS A 169 18.11 -4.68 -6.01
C CYS A 169 18.45 -3.74 -4.83
N TYR A 170 19.37 -2.80 -5.05
CA TYR A 170 19.71 -1.79 -4.03
C TYR A 170 18.54 -0.84 -3.78
N VAL A 171 17.89 -0.36 -4.84
CA VAL A 171 16.70 0.51 -4.75
C VAL A 171 15.56 -0.18 -3.99
N ALA A 172 15.30 -1.45 -4.29
CA ALA A 172 14.31 -2.23 -3.55
C ALA A 172 14.65 -2.35 -2.05
N GLY A 173 15.94 -2.52 -1.71
CA GLY A 173 16.42 -2.63 -0.35
C GLY A 173 16.23 -1.34 0.47
N LEU A 174 16.43 -0.18 -0.16
CA LEU A 174 16.16 1.15 0.41
C LEU A 174 14.66 1.42 0.60
N GLY A 175 13.82 0.83 -0.26
CA GLY A 175 12.37 0.99 -0.21
C GLY A 175 11.68 0.17 0.88
N LYS A 176 10.35 0.35 0.96
CA LYS A 176 9.47 -0.30 1.96
C LYS A 176 8.95 -1.68 1.54
N ILE A 177 9.44 -2.27 0.45
CA ILE A 177 8.95 -3.56 -0.05
C ILE A 177 9.28 -4.68 0.94
N PRO A 178 8.33 -5.57 1.30
CA PRO A 178 8.65 -6.70 2.17
C PRO A 178 9.53 -7.72 1.44
N SER A 179 10.53 -8.28 2.13
CA SER A 179 11.54 -9.17 1.55
C SER A 179 10.94 -10.36 0.79
N ARG A 180 9.90 -11.00 1.32
CA ARG A 180 9.22 -12.13 0.66
C ARG A 180 8.64 -11.77 -0.72
N ARG A 181 8.11 -10.55 -0.86
CA ARG A 181 7.54 -10.09 -2.14
C ARG A 181 8.62 -9.69 -3.13
N PHE A 182 9.73 -9.13 -2.63
CA PHE A 182 10.91 -8.89 -3.44
C PHE A 182 11.50 -10.21 -3.96
N PHE A 183 11.70 -11.20 -3.07
CA PHE A 183 12.21 -12.52 -3.42
C PHE A 183 11.36 -13.19 -4.52
N ALA A 184 10.03 -13.17 -4.38
CA ALA A 184 9.14 -13.72 -5.41
C ALA A 184 9.29 -13.01 -6.77
N ALA A 185 9.36 -11.67 -6.76
CA ALA A 185 9.57 -10.88 -7.98
C ALA A 185 10.95 -11.13 -8.61
N ASN A 186 11.98 -11.26 -7.78
CA ASN A 186 13.37 -11.55 -8.16
C ASN A 186 13.48 -12.93 -8.81
N VAL A 187 12.99 -13.98 -8.14
CA VAL A 187 12.99 -15.36 -8.67
C VAL A 187 12.26 -15.42 -10.02
N ALA A 188 11.03 -14.91 -10.09
CA ALA A 188 10.24 -14.98 -11.32
C ALA A 188 10.86 -14.16 -12.46
N GLY A 189 11.26 -12.91 -12.18
CA GLY A 189 11.77 -12.00 -13.19
C GLY A 189 13.16 -12.39 -13.70
N ARG A 190 14.10 -12.72 -12.79
CA ARG A 190 15.46 -13.14 -13.18
C ARG A 190 15.46 -14.49 -13.89
N SER A 191 14.61 -15.44 -13.50
CA SER A 191 14.52 -16.71 -14.21
C SER A 191 14.06 -16.51 -15.65
N LEU A 192 13.04 -15.68 -15.89
CA LEU A 192 12.53 -15.42 -17.23
C LEU A 192 13.56 -14.71 -18.11
N SER A 193 14.23 -13.69 -17.57
CA SER A 193 15.32 -12.99 -18.27
C SER A 193 16.51 -13.90 -18.55
N THR A 194 16.91 -14.74 -17.58
CA THR A 194 18.00 -15.71 -17.73
C THR A 194 17.71 -16.72 -18.83
N ILE A 195 16.48 -17.26 -18.89
CA ILE A 195 16.06 -18.17 -19.96
C ILE A 195 16.20 -17.48 -21.32
N ALA A 196 15.65 -16.27 -21.47
CA ALA A 196 15.71 -15.54 -22.74
C ALA A 196 17.16 -15.26 -23.17
N MET A 197 18.01 -14.76 -22.27
CA MET A 197 19.41 -14.44 -22.56
C MET A 197 20.25 -15.70 -22.84
N THR A 198 19.99 -16.79 -22.13
CA THR A 198 20.67 -18.07 -22.36
C THR A 198 20.35 -18.61 -23.75
N LEU A 199 19.08 -18.58 -24.15
CA LEU A 199 18.65 -19.06 -25.46
C LEU A 199 19.30 -18.26 -26.60
N ILE A 200 19.48 -16.95 -26.44
CA ILE A 200 20.23 -16.13 -27.40
C ILE A 200 21.67 -16.65 -27.57
N GLY A 201 22.33 -17.06 -26.47
CA GLY A 201 23.66 -17.69 -26.47
C GLY A 201 23.68 -19.06 -27.14
N VAL A 202 22.70 -19.92 -26.81
CA VAL A 202 22.53 -21.26 -27.41
C VAL A 202 22.36 -21.16 -28.93
N PHE A 203 21.62 -20.16 -29.41
CA PHE A 203 21.45 -19.89 -30.84
C PHE A 203 22.60 -19.10 -31.46
N LYS A 204 23.76 -18.97 -30.78
CA LYS A 204 24.97 -18.30 -31.28
C LYS A 204 24.70 -16.88 -31.78
N LEU A 205 23.89 -16.11 -31.04
CA LEU A 205 23.43 -14.76 -31.43
C LEU A 205 22.56 -14.69 -32.69
N ARG A 206 22.11 -15.84 -33.23
CA ARG A 206 21.20 -15.93 -34.37
C ARG A 206 19.90 -16.67 -34.00
N PRO A 207 19.15 -16.18 -32.99
CA PRO A 207 17.89 -16.80 -32.61
C PRO A 207 16.88 -16.82 -33.77
N PRO A 208 16.13 -17.93 -33.95
CA PRO A 208 15.13 -18.05 -35.01
C PRO A 208 13.99 -17.06 -34.79
N ILE A 209 13.23 -16.74 -35.85
CA ILE A 209 12.12 -15.78 -35.76
C ILE A 209 11.06 -16.18 -34.72
N GLY A 210 10.83 -17.49 -34.55
CA GLY A 210 9.91 -18.02 -33.53
C GLY A 210 10.31 -17.65 -32.09
N PHE A 211 11.61 -17.52 -31.80
CA PHE A 211 12.08 -17.05 -30.48
C PHE A 211 11.63 -15.61 -30.23
N TRP A 212 11.79 -14.72 -31.22
CA TRP A 212 11.38 -13.32 -31.08
C TRP A 212 9.86 -13.17 -30.96
N LEU A 213 9.09 -13.96 -31.72
CA LEU A 213 7.63 -14.00 -31.60
C LEU A 213 7.19 -14.47 -30.21
N LEU A 214 7.80 -15.53 -29.69
CA LEU A 214 7.52 -16.02 -28.33
C LEU A 214 7.88 -14.98 -27.27
N PHE A 215 9.06 -14.37 -27.37
CA PHE A 215 9.53 -13.35 -26.43
C PHE A 215 8.60 -12.12 -26.43
N ALA A 216 8.26 -11.60 -27.61
CA ALA A 216 7.31 -10.48 -27.76
C ALA A 216 5.91 -10.85 -27.24
N GLY A 217 5.44 -12.06 -27.54
CA GLY A 217 4.17 -12.59 -27.03
C GLY A 217 4.14 -12.68 -25.51
N THR A 218 5.18 -13.22 -24.88
CA THR A 218 5.31 -13.27 -23.41
C THR A 218 5.30 -11.88 -22.79
N LEU A 219 6.05 -10.92 -23.35
CA LEU A 219 6.04 -9.54 -22.87
C LEU A 219 4.65 -8.89 -23.02
N ALA A 220 3.95 -9.13 -24.13
CA ALA A 220 2.59 -8.63 -24.35
C ALA A 220 1.59 -9.20 -23.34
N VAL A 221 1.64 -10.52 -23.07
CA VAL A 221 0.79 -11.17 -22.07
C VAL A 221 1.06 -10.61 -20.67
N LEU A 222 2.34 -10.49 -20.29
CA LEU A 222 2.70 -9.91 -18.99
C LEU A 222 2.23 -8.46 -18.87
N TYR A 223 2.35 -7.65 -19.93
CA TYR A 223 1.85 -6.28 -19.95
C TYR A 223 0.33 -6.20 -19.82
N VAL A 224 -0.42 -7.05 -20.53
CA VAL A 224 -1.89 -7.13 -20.40
C VAL A 224 -2.30 -7.57 -19.01
N ALA A 225 -1.64 -8.57 -18.44
CA ALA A 225 -1.87 -9.03 -17.08
C ALA A 225 -1.59 -7.93 -16.05
N TRP A 226 -0.54 -7.14 -16.25
CA TRP A 226 -0.23 -5.96 -15.44
C TRP A 226 -1.31 -4.88 -15.55
N GLY A 227 -1.78 -4.60 -16.76
CA GLY A 227 -2.87 -3.66 -17.00
C GLY A 227 -4.18 -4.10 -16.33
N PHE A 228 -4.51 -5.40 -16.37
CA PHE A 228 -5.67 -5.95 -15.69
C PHE A 228 -5.53 -5.91 -14.16
N TYR A 229 -4.35 -6.25 -13.64
CA TYR A 229 -4.04 -6.13 -12.21
C TYR A 229 -4.21 -4.69 -11.72
N ASN A 230 -3.63 -3.72 -12.41
CA ASN A 230 -3.75 -2.31 -12.07
C ASN A 230 -5.19 -1.81 -12.20
N HIS A 231 -5.91 -2.21 -13.25
CA HIS A 231 -7.31 -1.82 -13.42
C HIS A 231 -8.21 -2.39 -12.32
N ALA A 232 -8.04 -3.67 -11.96
CA ALA A 232 -8.74 -4.25 -10.82
C ALA A 232 -8.40 -3.48 -9.52
N PHE A 233 -7.13 -3.15 -9.31
CA PHE A 233 -6.67 -2.36 -8.17
C PHE A 233 -7.25 -0.92 -8.17
N ASP A 234 -7.33 -0.27 -9.33
CA ASP A 234 -7.89 1.06 -9.51
C ASP A 234 -9.42 1.07 -9.36
N VAL A 235 -10.12 0.00 -9.75
CA VAL A 235 -11.55 -0.19 -9.49
C VAL A 235 -11.79 -0.33 -7.98
N PHE A 236 -10.96 -1.07 -7.26
CA PHE A 236 -11.02 -1.13 -5.80
C PHE A 236 -10.74 0.24 -5.16
N ARG A 237 -9.73 0.96 -5.64
CA ARG A 237 -9.42 2.33 -5.20
C ARG A 237 -10.55 3.30 -5.52
N SER A 238 -11.19 3.15 -6.67
CA SER A 238 -12.34 3.94 -7.13
C SER A 238 -13.54 3.72 -6.21
N LYS A 239 -13.89 2.48 -5.87
CA LYS A 239 -14.98 2.20 -4.91
C LYS A 239 -14.70 2.79 -3.53
N ARG A 240 -13.46 2.68 -3.03
CA ARG A 240 -13.06 3.27 -1.73
C ARG A 240 -13.14 4.81 -1.76
N ASN A 241 -12.59 5.43 -2.80
CA ASN A 241 -12.63 6.88 -2.95
C ASN A 241 -14.08 7.38 -3.11
N LEU A 242 -14.91 6.66 -3.86
CA LEU A 242 -16.33 6.94 -4.02
C LEU A 242 -17.07 6.81 -2.69
N ALA A 243 -16.84 5.75 -1.93
CA ALA A 243 -17.44 5.56 -0.61
C ALA A 243 -17.02 6.68 0.36
N ALA A 244 -15.74 7.04 0.42
CA ALA A 244 -15.25 8.13 1.25
C ALA A 244 -15.80 9.51 0.81
N ALA A 245 -15.99 9.73 -0.50
CA ALA A 245 -16.61 10.94 -1.02
C ALA A 245 -18.11 11.00 -0.67
N CYS A 246 -18.84 9.88 -0.81
CA CYS A 246 -20.24 9.75 -0.41
C CYS A 246 -20.40 10.00 1.10
N GLU A 247 -19.55 9.40 1.92
CA GLU A 247 -19.49 9.64 3.37
C GLU A 247 -19.34 11.14 3.66
N LYS A 248 -18.28 11.78 3.14
CA LYS A 248 -18.06 13.24 3.33
C LYS A 248 -19.22 14.09 2.81
N MET A 249 -19.85 13.70 1.69
CA MET A 249 -20.96 14.44 1.10
C MET A 249 -22.23 14.33 1.96
N ILE A 250 -22.65 13.12 2.34
CA ILE A 250 -23.78 12.88 3.24
C ILE A 250 -23.59 13.69 4.51
N MET A 251 -22.37 13.69 5.04
CA MET A 251 -21.99 14.39 6.25
C MET A 251 -22.05 15.91 6.13
N LYS A 252 -21.53 16.48 5.04
CA LYS A 252 -21.64 17.93 4.74
C LYS A 252 -23.10 18.34 4.56
N THR A 253 -23.89 17.53 3.86
CA THR A 253 -25.32 17.76 3.66
C THR A 253 -26.07 17.70 4.99
N TYR A 254 -25.77 16.73 5.86
CA TYR A 254 -26.35 16.63 7.20
C TYR A 254 -26.08 17.90 8.03
N LYS A 255 -24.83 18.37 8.05
CA LYS A 255 -24.45 19.62 8.72
C LYS A 255 -25.19 20.83 8.16
N ALA A 256 -25.29 20.94 6.85
CA ALA A 256 -25.95 22.07 6.18
C ALA A 256 -27.46 22.07 6.39
N LEU A 257 -28.13 20.92 6.22
CA LEU A 257 -29.57 20.76 6.35
C LEU A 257 -30.07 21.10 7.76
N PHE A 258 -29.29 20.72 8.77
CA PHE A 258 -29.64 20.91 10.19
C PHE A 258 -28.94 22.11 10.83
N GLY A 259 -28.21 22.93 10.06
CA GLY A 259 -27.51 24.12 10.55
C GLY A 259 -26.52 23.84 11.69
N LEU A 260 -25.91 22.65 11.73
CA LEU A 260 -25.07 22.22 12.84
C LEU A 260 -23.75 22.99 12.87
N ARG A 261 -23.40 23.52 14.04
CA ARG A 261 -22.11 24.19 14.26
C ARG A 261 -21.13 23.20 14.88
N HIS A 262 -20.02 22.96 14.21
CA HIS A 262 -18.95 22.10 14.71
C HIS A 262 -17.84 22.97 15.29
N ARG A 263 -17.52 22.76 16.57
CA ARG A 263 -16.40 23.41 17.25
C ARG A 263 -15.51 22.34 17.85
N ILE A 264 -14.35 22.14 17.25
CA ILE A 264 -13.38 21.14 17.70
C ILE A 264 -12.10 21.85 18.12
N TYR A 265 -11.76 21.75 19.40
CA TYR A 265 -10.57 22.34 19.99
C TYR A 265 -9.46 21.29 20.12
N GLY A 266 -8.20 21.73 20.13
CA GLY A 266 -7.06 20.85 20.38
C GLY A 266 -6.62 20.01 19.19
N LEU A 267 -7.05 20.34 17.96
CA LEU A 267 -6.63 19.61 16.74
C LEU A 267 -5.11 19.62 16.56
N GLU A 268 -4.43 20.65 17.06
CA GLU A 268 -2.97 20.77 17.14
C GLU A 268 -2.28 19.67 17.97
N ASN A 269 -3.03 18.98 18.84
CA ASN A 269 -2.51 17.85 19.63
C ASN A 269 -2.38 16.55 18.81
N LEU A 270 -2.88 16.51 17.58
CA LEU A 270 -2.85 15.32 16.74
C LEU A 270 -1.42 15.05 16.24
N PRO A 271 -0.83 13.89 16.56
CA PRO A 271 0.49 13.54 16.04
C PRO A 271 0.41 13.19 14.55
N PRO A 272 1.52 13.33 13.80
CA PRO A 272 1.60 12.80 12.45
C PRO A 272 1.51 11.26 12.45
N GLY A 273 1.01 10.69 11.35
CA GLY A 273 0.91 9.24 11.18
C GLY A 273 -0.31 8.61 11.87
N PRO A 274 -0.39 7.26 11.93
CA PRO A 274 -1.54 6.53 12.45
C PRO A 274 -1.70 6.74 13.96
N LYS A 275 -2.94 6.92 14.39
CA LYS A 275 -3.30 7.12 15.81
C LYS A 275 -4.60 6.42 16.17
N ILE A 276 -4.79 6.16 17.46
CA ILE A 276 -6.01 5.55 18.00
C ILE A 276 -6.79 6.67 18.69
N LEU A 277 -7.77 7.21 17.98
CA LEU A 277 -8.71 8.19 18.49
C LEU A 277 -9.73 7.50 19.40
N THR A 278 -9.88 8.00 20.62
CA THR A 278 -10.78 7.43 21.62
C THR A 278 -11.68 8.49 22.19
N ALA A 279 -13.00 8.31 22.07
CA ALA A 279 -13.98 9.28 22.53
C ALA A 279 -15.07 8.64 23.41
N ASN A 280 -15.73 9.44 24.25
CA ASN A 280 -17.03 9.07 24.82
C ASN A 280 -18.09 9.02 23.70
N HIS A 281 -19.19 8.29 23.91
CA HIS A 281 -20.21 8.03 22.89
C HIS A 281 -21.63 8.39 23.35
N PRO A 282 -21.91 9.69 23.60
CA PRO A 282 -23.21 10.14 24.08
C PRO A 282 -24.35 10.00 23.05
N ASN A 283 -24.07 10.03 21.75
CA ASN A 283 -25.09 10.07 20.70
C ASN A 283 -24.79 9.10 19.55
N ALA A 284 -25.84 8.59 18.92
CA ALA A 284 -25.71 7.77 17.72
C ALA A 284 -25.01 8.55 16.58
N SER A 285 -25.23 9.87 16.53
CA SER A 285 -24.60 10.75 15.55
C SER A 285 -23.10 10.99 15.77
N ASP A 286 -22.48 10.54 16.86
CA ASP A 286 -21.06 10.86 17.13
C ASP A 286 -20.12 10.16 16.16
N GLY A 287 -20.40 8.88 15.83
CA GLY A 287 -19.65 8.10 14.84
C GLY A 287 -19.78 8.64 13.41
N ILE A 288 -20.65 9.63 13.22
CA ILE A 288 -20.95 10.33 11.98
C ILE A 288 -20.28 11.71 12.04
N GLN A 289 -20.51 12.48 13.11
CA GLN A 289 -20.03 13.84 13.27
C GLN A 289 -18.53 13.98 13.59
N LEU A 290 -17.98 13.16 14.47
CA LEU A 290 -16.59 13.30 14.90
C LEU A 290 -15.58 13.10 13.75
N PRO A 291 -15.72 12.10 12.86
CA PRO A 291 -14.82 11.92 11.72
C PRO A 291 -14.66 13.13 10.81
N LEU A 292 -15.67 14.01 10.70
CA LEU A 292 -15.58 15.25 9.92
C LEU A 292 -14.55 16.26 10.45
N ALA A 293 -14.19 16.15 11.72
CA ALA A 293 -13.20 17.02 12.33
C ALA A 293 -11.79 16.80 11.79
N PHE A 294 -11.55 15.64 11.16
CA PHE A 294 -10.22 15.21 10.75
C PHE A 294 -10.05 15.34 9.23
N MET A 295 -8.88 15.85 8.84
CA MET A 295 -8.49 15.94 7.43
C MET A 295 -8.22 14.54 6.84
N GLU A 296 -7.71 13.63 7.67
CA GLU A 296 -7.43 12.24 7.31
C GLU A 296 -8.68 11.35 7.39
N GLN A 297 -8.71 10.28 6.58
CA GLN A 297 -9.77 9.29 6.70
C GLN A 297 -9.55 8.44 7.95
N VAL A 298 -10.57 8.34 8.80
CA VAL A 298 -10.52 7.57 10.04
C VAL A 298 -11.35 6.30 9.87
N THR A 299 -10.74 5.15 10.11
CA THR A 299 -11.45 3.87 10.16
C THR A 299 -12.21 3.78 11.48
N ILE A 300 -13.49 3.39 11.43
CA ILE A 300 -14.36 3.33 12.62
C ILE A 300 -14.63 1.86 12.91
N ILE A 301 -14.65 1.50 14.18
CA ILE A 301 -15.13 0.19 14.61
C ILE A 301 -16.60 0.34 14.99
N ALA A 302 -17.51 -0.27 14.22
CA ALA A 302 -18.95 -0.07 14.34
C ALA A 302 -19.71 -1.41 14.38
N GLN A 303 -20.92 -1.40 14.92
CA GLN A 303 -21.74 -2.60 15.05
C GLN A 303 -22.06 -3.20 13.68
N GLU A 304 -21.91 -4.53 13.54
CA GLU A 304 -22.09 -5.23 12.26
C GLU A 304 -23.49 -5.01 11.62
N SER A 305 -24.53 -4.78 12.42
CA SER A 305 -25.88 -4.50 11.90
C SER A 305 -25.93 -3.31 10.93
N LEU A 306 -25.09 -2.29 11.15
CA LEU A 306 -24.96 -1.13 10.25
C LEU A 306 -24.41 -1.52 8.87
N PHE A 307 -23.56 -2.53 8.81
CA PHE A 307 -22.96 -3.02 7.57
C PHE A 307 -23.94 -3.82 6.71
N ARG A 308 -25.07 -4.26 7.28
CA ARG A 308 -26.12 -4.99 6.55
C ARG A 308 -27.12 -4.06 5.86
N LEU A 309 -27.08 -2.76 6.14
CA LEU A 309 -27.89 -1.78 5.43
C LEU A 309 -27.36 -1.64 3.99
N PRO A 310 -28.19 -1.61 2.94
CA PRO A 310 -27.70 -1.65 1.56
C PRO A 310 -26.74 -0.50 1.23
N PHE A 311 -27.23 0.74 1.32
CA PHE A 311 -26.45 1.92 0.96
C PHE A 311 -25.40 2.28 2.03
N ILE A 312 -25.82 2.33 3.30
CA ILE A 312 -24.93 2.66 4.42
C ILE A 312 -23.86 1.59 4.60
N GLY A 313 -24.23 0.31 4.57
CA GLY A 313 -23.29 -0.79 4.67
C GLY A 313 -22.34 -0.88 3.48
N TRP A 314 -22.80 -0.56 2.26
CA TRP A 314 -21.91 -0.40 1.11
C TRP A 314 -20.85 0.68 1.35
N ILE A 315 -21.25 1.87 1.82
CA ILE A 315 -20.32 2.95 2.16
C ILE A 315 -19.36 2.49 3.25
N LEU A 316 -19.87 1.95 4.36
CA LEU A 316 -19.05 1.57 5.51
C LEU A 316 -18.01 0.50 5.14
N THR A 317 -18.40 -0.48 4.33
CA THR A 317 -17.51 -1.55 3.86
C THR A 317 -16.41 -1.00 2.97
N HIS A 318 -16.76 -0.18 1.97
CA HIS A 318 -15.81 0.29 0.97
C HIS A 318 -14.95 1.46 1.46
N ALA A 319 -15.43 2.26 2.40
CA ALA A 319 -14.63 3.26 3.09
C ALA A 319 -13.58 2.61 4.02
N GLY A 320 -13.76 1.33 4.37
CA GLY A 320 -12.80 0.55 5.14
C GLY A 320 -12.99 0.68 6.65
N HIS A 321 -14.24 0.83 7.10
CA HIS A 321 -14.64 0.69 8.50
C HIS A 321 -14.70 -0.80 8.89
N ILE A 322 -14.59 -1.09 10.19
CA ILE A 322 -14.49 -2.46 10.72
C ILE A 322 -15.81 -2.83 11.39
N PRO A 323 -16.50 -3.90 10.93
CA PRO A 323 -17.66 -4.43 11.65
C PRO A 323 -17.23 -5.17 12.91
N VAL A 324 -17.97 -5.01 14.00
CA VAL A 324 -17.76 -5.78 15.24
C VAL A 324 -19.05 -6.47 15.67
N ARG A 325 -18.92 -7.76 16.03
CA ARG A 325 -19.93 -8.57 16.71
C ARG A 325 -19.44 -8.87 18.12
N SER A 326 -20.36 -8.98 19.08
CA SER A 326 -20.01 -9.29 20.49
C SER A 326 -19.19 -10.59 20.62
N GLU A 327 -19.47 -11.58 19.77
CA GLU A 327 -18.80 -12.90 19.76
C GLU A 327 -17.45 -12.90 19.02
N GLN A 328 -17.21 -11.93 18.13
CA GLN A 328 -16.04 -11.91 17.23
C GLN A 328 -15.11 -10.71 17.49
N ARG A 329 -15.01 -10.28 18.75
CA ARG A 329 -14.17 -9.13 19.14
C ARG A 329 -12.68 -9.33 18.83
N GLY A 330 -12.19 -10.57 18.82
CA GLY A 330 -10.81 -10.90 18.47
C GLY A 330 -10.46 -10.57 17.02
N ALA A 331 -11.29 -10.98 16.07
CA ALA A 331 -11.07 -10.71 14.64
C ALA A 331 -11.10 -9.20 14.33
N ALA A 332 -12.05 -8.46 14.93
CA ALA A 332 -12.10 -7.00 14.79
C ALA A 332 -10.86 -6.31 15.37
N PHE A 333 -10.32 -6.83 16.48
CA PHE A 333 -9.08 -6.34 17.08
C PHE A 333 -7.85 -6.55 16.18
N GLU A 334 -7.70 -7.75 15.60
CA GLU A 334 -6.61 -8.04 14.66
C GLU A 334 -6.69 -7.17 13.40
N GLN A 335 -7.90 -7.02 12.84
CA GLN A 335 -8.13 -6.15 11.70
C GLN A 335 -7.79 -4.69 12.04
N ALA A 336 -8.14 -4.23 13.24
CA ALA A 336 -7.81 -2.88 13.69
C ALA A 336 -6.29 -2.66 13.82
N CYS A 337 -5.57 -3.63 14.39
CA CYS A 337 -4.10 -3.58 14.46
C CYS A 337 -3.48 -3.54 13.06
N ARG A 338 -4.03 -4.31 12.11
CA ARG A 338 -3.58 -4.29 10.71
C ARG A 338 -3.81 -2.92 10.05
N VAL A 339 -4.97 -2.31 10.25
CA VAL A 339 -5.27 -0.96 9.72
C VAL A 339 -4.27 0.07 10.25
N ILE A 340 -3.95 0.02 11.54
CA ILE A 340 -2.99 0.93 12.17
C ILE A 340 -1.57 0.73 11.59
N THR A 341 -1.12 -0.52 11.50
CA THR A 341 0.21 -0.85 10.93
C THR A 341 0.32 -0.54 9.43
N GLU A 342 -0.79 -0.53 8.70
CA GLU A 342 -0.89 -0.03 7.32
C GLU A 342 -0.87 1.51 7.22
N GLY A 343 -0.74 2.24 8.34
CA GLY A 343 -0.59 3.69 8.38
C GLY A 343 -1.90 4.47 8.45
N ARG A 344 -3.00 3.85 8.87
CA ARG A 344 -4.32 4.50 8.99
C ARG A 344 -4.74 4.67 10.44
N SER A 345 -5.46 5.76 10.73
CA SER A 345 -6.00 6.05 12.06
C SER A 345 -7.32 5.32 12.30
N ILE A 346 -7.58 4.98 13.57
CA ILE A 346 -8.83 4.36 14.01
C ILE A 346 -9.54 5.24 15.02
N LEU A 347 -10.87 5.30 14.92
CA LEU A 347 -11.76 5.80 15.96
C LEU A 347 -12.46 4.63 16.65
N ILE A 348 -12.35 4.59 17.97
CA ILE A 348 -13.04 3.63 18.83
C ILE A 348 -13.70 4.36 19.99
N PHE A 349 -14.90 3.92 20.34
CA PHE A 349 -15.59 4.36 21.54
C PHE A 349 -15.41 3.29 22.62
N PRO A 350 -14.58 3.52 23.66
CA PRO A 350 -14.32 2.51 24.71
C PRO A 350 -15.60 2.05 25.42
N GLU A 351 -16.66 2.86 25.32
CA GLU A 351 -18.02 2.56 25.76
C GLU A 351 -18.65 1.30 25.16
N GLY A 352 -18.40 1.05 23.87
CA GLY A 352 -19.00 -0.07 23.14
C GLY A 352 -20.54 -0.03 23.02
N LYS A 353 -21.21 0.93 23.66
CA LYS A 353 -22.64 1.25 23.60
C LYS A 353 -22.81 2.76 23.73
N LEU A 354 -24.00 3.29 23.42
CA LEU A 354 -24.30 4.70 23.65
C LEU A 354 -24.45 5.00 25.15
N ASN A 355 -23.79 6.05 25.62
CA ASN A 355 -23.84 6.50 27.02
C ASN A 355 -24.30 7.96 27.11
N PRO A 356 -25.58 8.22 26.86
CA PRO A 356 -26.03 9.57 26.55
C PRO A 356 -26.12 10.47 27.80
N ASP A 357 -25.97 9.89 28.99
CA ASP A 357 -25.88 10.60 30.27
C ASP A 357 -24.46 10.56 30.87
N ASN A 358 -23.46 10.08 30.13
CA ASN A 358 -22.08 9.88 30.59
C ASN A 358 -22.01 9.21 31.99
N LYS A 359 -22.85 8.19 32.22
CA LYS A 359 -22.83 7.43 33.48
C LYS A 359 -21.59 6.55 33.52
N GLU A 360 -21.06 6.28 34.71
CA GLU A 360 -19.97 5.33 34.86
C GLU A 360 -20.34 3.96 34.29
N PHE A 361 -19.43 3.39 33.52
CA PHE A 361 -19.62 2.08 32.92
C PHE A 361 -18.25 1.40 32.73
N LYS A 362 -18.26 0.07 32.55
CA LYS A 362 -17.02 -0.69 32.35
C LYS A 362 -16.49 -0.53 30.91
N ALA A 363 -15.47 0.31 30.75
CA ALA A 363 -14.77 0.54 29.49
C ALA A 363 -14.10 -0.71 28.92
N GLY A 364 -14.20 -0.88 27.59
CA GLY A 364 -13.46 -1.88 26.85
C GLY A 364 -11.99 -1.51 26.71
N SER A 365 -11.10 -2.47 26.94
CA SER A 365 -9.64 -2.28 26.86
C SER A 365 -9.06 -2.24 25.44
N GLY A 366 -9.91 -2.24 24.41
CA GLY A 366 -9.50 -2.36 23.01
C GLY A 366 -8.47 -1.32 22.58
N ALA A 367 -8.67 -0.05 22.92
CA ALA A 367 -7.74 1.03 22.59
C ALA A 367 -6.35 0.84 23.20
N VAL A 368 -6.31 0.52 24.50
CA VAL A 368 -5.07 0.23 25.23
C VAL A 368 -4.35 -0.95 24.58
N ARG A 369 -5.04 -2.07 24.37
CA ARG A 369 -4.44 -3.27 23.76
C ARG A 369 -3.92 -3.02 22.35
N MET A 370 -4.63 -2.22 21.53
CA MET A 370 -4.18 -1.87 20.18
C MET A 370 -2.92 -1.01 20.22
N SER A 371 -2.86 -0.03 21.13
CA SER A 371 -1.68 0.81 21.29
C SER A 371 -0.46 0.00 21.72
N LEU A 372 -0.63 -0.93 22.66
CA LEU A 372 0.44 -1.85 23.08
C LEU A 372 0.90 -2.78 21.96
N ALA A 373 -0.03 -3.28 21.14
CA ALA A 373 0.30 -4.19 20.04
C ALA A 373 0.96 -3.50 18.83
N THR A 374 0.65 -2.22 18.58
CA THR A 374 1.07 -1.50 17.36
C THR A 374 2.08 -0.39 17.60
N GLY A 375 2.25 0.04 18.85
CA GLY A 375 3.04 1.22 19.21
C GLY A 375 2.37 2.57 18.86
N ALA A 376 1.15 2.56 18.32
CA ALA A 376 0.44 3.79 17.96
C ALA A 376 -0.03 4.57 19.20
N PRO A 377 0.00 5.92 19.17
CA PRO A 377 -0.46 6.74 20.27
C PRO A 377 -1.99 6.70 20.40
N ILE A 378 -2.47 6.79 21.64
CA ILE A 378 -3.89 6.99 21.95
C ILE A 378 -4.15 8.49 22.05
N VAL A 379 -5.19 8.99 21.39
CA VAL A 379 -5.60 10.40 21.48
C VAL A 379 -7.00 10.46 22.09
N PRO A 380 -7.13 10.89 23.36
CA PRO A 380 -8.43 11.02 24.02
C PRO A 380 -9.20 12.23 23.51
N ILE A 381 -10.50 12.10 23.36
CA ILE A 381 -11.41 13.14 22.86
C ILE A 381 -12.64 13.19 23.76
N GLY A 382 -12.98 14.36 24.25
CA GLY A 382 -14.27 14.62 24.90
C GLY A 382 -15.25 15.16 23.87
N ILE A 383 -16.45 14.59 23.81
CA ILE A 383 -17.59 15.04 23.00
C ILE A 383 -18.69 15.53 23.93
N TYR A 384 -19.24 16.71 23.62
CA TYR A 384 -20.42 17.25 24.26
C TYR A 384 -21.43 17.75 23.24
N VAL A 385 -22.69 17.38 23.46
CA VAL A 385 -23.86 17.88 22.73
C VAL A 385 -24.94 18.16 23.76
N ALA A 386 -25.54 19.35 23.71
CA ALA A 386 -26.59 19.73 24.64
C ALA A 386 -27.83 18.85 24.44
N LYS A 387 -28.43 18.37 25.54
CA LYS A 387 -29.60 17.47 25.49
C LYS A 387 -30.77 18.05 24.67
N ARG A 388 -31.00 19.37 24.79
CA ARG A 388 -32.02 20.15 24.05
C ARG A 388 -31.89 20.08 22.52
N ASP A 389 -30.70 19.74 22.03
CA ASP A 389 -30.37 19.68 20.61
C ASP A 389 -30.46 18.27 20.03
N THR A 390 -30.82 17.30 20.88
CA THR A 390 -30.90 15.89 20.52
C THR A 390 -32.34 15.36 20.57
N VAL A 391 -32.65 14.45 19.66
CA VAL A 391 -33.91 13.71 19.60
C VAL A 391 -33.58 12.22 19.72
N THR A 392 -34.27 11.53 20.62
CA THR A 392 -34.13 10.07 20.72
C THR A 392 -34.97 9.43 19.64
N LEU A 393 -34.31 8.89 18.62
CA LEU A 393 -34.98 8.04 17.66
C LEU A 393 -35.16 6.65 18.30
N ARG A 394 -36.25 5.97 17.98
CA ARG A 394 -36.45 4.56 18.32
C ARG A 394 -36.67 3.83 17.02
N ASP A 395 -36.01 2.68 16.87
CA ASP A 395 -36.31 1.77 15.76
C ASP A 395 -37.47 0.87 16.18
N PRO A 396 -38.69 1.06 15.63
CA PRO A 396 -39.82 0.20 15.94
C PRO A 396 -39.56 -1.27 15.56
N LEU A 397 -38.64 -1.54 14.62
CA LEU A 397 -38.28 -2.87 14.16
C LEU A 397 -37.07 -3.47 14.90
N LYS A 398 -36.47 -2.74 15.86
CA LYS A 398 -35.29 -3.16 16.65
C LYS A 398 -34.11 -3.71 15.80
N ARG A 399 -33.99 -3.28 14.54
CA ARG A 399 -32.94 -3.72 13.60
C ARG A 399 -31.58 -3.09 13.92
N PHE A 400 -31.55 -1.95 14.61
CA PHE A 400 -30.32 -1.31 15.08
C PHE A 400 -30.53 -0.53 16.40
N GLN A 401 -29.44 -0.26 17.13
CA GLN A 401 -29.48 0.63 18.29
C GLN A 401 -29.74 2.07 17.83
N CYS A 402 -31.01 2.44 17.76
CA CYS A 402 -31.40 3.84 17.68
C CYS A 402 -31.11 4.53 19.02
N GLY A 403 -30.33 5.60 18.96
CA GLY A 403 -29.99 6.43 20.12
C GLY A 403 -30.41 7.87 19.97
N ARG A 404 -29.79 8.76 20.73
CA ARG A 404 -29.95 10.20 20.54
C ARG A 404 -29.27 10.65 19.25
N TRP A 405 -29.96 11.46 18.47
CA TRP A 405 -29.50 12.08 17.23
C TRP A 405 -29.56 13.59 17.36
N GLN A 406 -28.53 14.29 16.90
CA GLN A 406 -28.48 15.74 16.95
C GLN A 406 -29.00 16.37 15.65
N PHE A 407 -30.00 17.24 15.74
CA PHE A 407 -30.61 17.91 14.57
C PHE A 407 -30.53 19.44 14.60
N ARG A 408 -29.89 20.02 15.62
CA ARG A 408 -29.65 21.46 15.74
C ARG A 408 -28.50 21.73 16.70
N GLY A 409 -28.16 23.00 16.88
CA GLY A 409 -27.21 23.45 17.91
C GLY A 409 -25.75 23.16 17.61
N GLN A 410 -24.96 22.98 18.66
CA GLN A 410 -23.50 22.86 18.58
C GLN A 410 -23.03 21.44 18.88
N PHE A 411 -22.13 20.92 18.04
CA PHE A 411 -21.32 19.74 18.33
C PHE A 411 -19.95 20.22 18.79
N ILE A 412 -19.63 20.00 20.06
CA ILE A 412 -18.39 20.47 20.67
C ILE A 412 -17.50 19.27 20.98
N GLY A 413 -16.26 19.34 20.52
CA GLY A 413 -15.25 18.31 20.77
C GLY A 413 -13.94 18.92 21.25
N ARG A 414 -13.23 18.24 22.14
CA ARG A 414 -11.89 18.63 22.57
C ARG A 414 -10.95 17.45 22.47
N VAL A 415 -9.92 17.64 21.64
CA VAL A 415 -8.85 16.66 21.42
C VAL A 415 -7.76 16.89 22.46
N GLY A 416 -7.50 15.88 23.28
CA GLY A 416 -6.44 15.90 24.29
C GLY A 416 -5.07 15.58 23.71
N LYS A 417 -4.03 15.72 24.55
CA LYS A 417 -2.65 15.36 24.19
C LYS A 417 -2.51 13.88 23.87
N ALA A 418 -1.75 13.57 22.83
CA ALA A 418 -1.42 12.20 22.45
C ALA A 418 -0.70 11.46 23.57
N TRP A 419 -1.13 10.22 23.82
CA TRP A 419 -0.63 9.36 24.89
C TRP A 419 0.13 8.18 24.32
N TRP A 420 1.44 8.15 24.57
CA TRP A 420 2.37 7.13 24.07
C TRP A 420 2.61 6.05 25.13
N LEU A 421 1.74 5.03 25.17
CA LEU A 421 1.80 3.97 26.19
C LEU A 421 3.13 3.22 26.22
N THR A 422 3.72 2.95 25.05
CA THR A 422 5.01 2.26 24.96
C THR A 422 6.14 3.02 25.67
N LYS A 423 6.15 4.36 25.57
CA LYS A 423 7.14 5.18 26.30
C LYS A 423 6.93 5.12 27.81
N GLU A 424 5.67 5.17 28.25
CA GLU A 424 5.34 5.14 29.69
C GLU A 424 5.67 3.78 30.32
N ILE A 425 5.34 2.68 29.64
CA ILE A 425 5.65 1.33 30.13
C ILE A 425 7.16 1.11 30.22
N ASN A 426 7.93 1.58 29.23
CA ASN A 426 9.38 1.46 29.26
C ASN A 426 10.04 2.28 30.38
N GLN A 427 9.34 3.29 30.92
CA GLN A 427 9.80 4.13 32.01
C GLN A 427 9.23 3.70 33.38
N ALA A 428 8.29 2.76 33.40
CA ALA A 428 7.63 2.34 34.63
C ALA A 428 8.54 1.39 35.43
N THR A 429 8.69 1.67 36.72
CA THR A 429 9.44 0.82 37.67
C THR A 429 8.65 -0.40 38.13
N LYS A 430 7.34 -0.44 37.85
CA LYS A 430 6.43 -1.55 38.19
C LYS A 430 5.60 -1.97 36.96
N PRO A 431 5.21 -3.26 36.85
CA PRO A 431 4.31 -3.71 35.80
C PRO A 431 2.97 -2.95 35.85
N VAL A 432 2.57 -2.34 34.74
CA VAL A 432 1.29 -1.61 34.65
C VAL A 432 0.25 -2.50 33.98
N GLU A 433 -0.87 -2.73 34.65
CA GLU A 433 -1.92 -3.60 34.14
C GLU A 433 -2.87 -2.87 33.18
N VAL A 434 -3.36 -3.60 32.16
CA VAL A 434 -4.30 -3.08 31.16
C VAL A 434 -5.58 -2.45 31.76
N PRO A 435 -6.23 -3.01 32.80
CA PRO A 435 -7.40 -2.38 33.42
C PRO A 435 -7.10 -1.02 34.06
N GLN A 436 -5.90 -0.82 34.60
CA GLN A 436 -5.48 0.46 35.19
C GLN A 436 -5.27 1.51 34.09
N LEU A 437 -4.59 1.14 33.00
CA LEU A 437 -4.43 2.00 31.83
C LEU A 437 -5.78 2.38 31.20
N THR A 438 -6.72 1.44 31.17
CA THR A 438 -8.06 1.67 30.63
C THR A 438 -8.85 2.65 31.50
N ARG A 439 -8.74 2.56 32.84
CA ARG A 439 -9.33 3.56 33.75
C ARG A 439 -8.74 4.95 33.54
N ARG A 440 -7.41 5.07 33.50
CA ARG A 440 -6.73 6.35 33.23
C ARG A 440 -7.09 6.95 31.88
N LEU A 441 -7.35 6.12 30.87
CA LEU A 441 -7.87 6.59 29.58
C LEU A 441 -9.26 7.24 29.74
N MET A 442 -10.16 6.58 30.47
CA MET A 442 -11.49 7.12 30.72
C MET A 442 -11.44 8.40 31.55
N ASP A 443 -10.60 8.47 32.59
CA ASP A 443 -10.42 9.68 33.40
C ASP A 443 -9.99 10.88 32.53
N ARG A 444 -9.10 10.65 31.56
CA ARG A 444 -8.68 11.67 30.58
C ARG A 444 -9.84 12.11 29.69
N ILE A 445 -10.64 11.16 29.21
CA ILE A 445 -11.82 11.45 28.37
C ILE A 445 -12.84 12.25 29.19
N ASP A 446 -13.17 11.83 30.40
CA ASP A 446 -14.14 12.49 31.28
C ASP A 446 -13.72 13.91 31.64
N HIS A 447 -12.43 14.12 31.90
CA HIS A 447 -11.88 15.46 32.09
C HIS A 447 -12.12 16.35 30.86
N LEU A 448 -11.86 15.84 29.65
CA LEU A 448 -12.10 16.58 28.40
C LEU A 448 -13.59 16.85 28.18
N VAL A 449 -14.46 15.89 28.51
CA VAL A 449 -15.93 16.05 28.43
C VAL A 449 -16.40 17.20 29.33
N ARG A 450 -15.91 17.27 30.57
CA ARG A 450 -16.25 18.37 31.50
C ARG A 450 -15.78 19.73 30.95
N GLN A 451 -14.61 19.79 30.34
CA GLN A 451 -14.12 21.01 29.68
C GLN A 451 -15.01 21.42 28.50
N THR A 452 -15.39 20.47 27.63
CA THR A 452 -16.28 20.76 26.50
C THR A 452 -17.68 21.21 26.93
N ALA A 453 -18.19 20.70 28.05
CA ALA A 453 -19.47 21.13 28.59
C ALA A 453 -19.42 22.59 29.10
N GLN A 454 -18.31 22.99 29.74
CA GLN A 454 -18.10 24.38 30.18
C GLN A 454 -17.96 25.36 29.01
N GLU A 455 -17.45 24.90 27.86
CA GLU A 455 -17.34 25.72 26.65
C GLU A 455 -18.67 25.95 25.94
N GLU A 456 -19.65 25.05 26.09
CA GLU A 456 -21.00 25.27 25.56
C GLU A 456 -21.73 26.40 26.31
N ALA A 457 -21.44 26.53 27.61
CA ALA A 457 -22.03 27.53 28.48
C ALA A 457 -21.47 28.95 28.28
N LYS A 458 -20.40 29.11 27.49
CA LYS A 458 -19.76 30.38 27.14
C LYS A 458 -20.16 30.82 25.73
#